data_AF-A0A2E2T3G4-F1
#
_entry.id   AF-A0A2E2T3G4-F1
#
_cell.length_a   1.000
_cell.length_b   1.000
_cell.length_c   1.000
_cell.angle_alpha   90.00
_cell.angle_beta   90.00
_cell.angle_gamma   90.00
#
_symmetry.space_group_name_H-M   'P 1'
#
loop_
_entity.id
_entity.type
_entity.pdbx_description
1 polymer ?
#
loop_
_entity_poly.entity_id
_entity_poly.type
_entity_poly.pdbx_seq_one_letter_code
_entity_poly.pdbx_strand_id
1 'polypeptide(L)'
;MDPNKITETLQSEIENGTLAPGTILKQERLAERFGVSRQPVRQALERLLANGLLTKRSDRSLAVNGLSANEARELSQIRISLESTALILSIPHLTQRDLRKAIRLNDDLFEEEAPAIIEELDIAFHRTLYAPCGNGRLLQMIDEL
;
A
#
# COMPACT_ATOMS: atom_id res chain seq x y z
N MET A 1 -26.89 9.37 -12.77
CA MET A 1 -26.07 9.04 -11.59
C MET A 1 -25.24 10.26 -11.25
N ASP A 2 -25.11 10.63 -9.97
CA ASP A 2 -24.31 11.79 -9.55
C ASP A 2 -22.81 11.43 -9.43
N PRO A 3 -21.89 12.42 -9.37
CA PRO A 3 -20.46 12.17 -9.24
C PRO A 3 -20.08 11.44 -7.94
N ASN A 4 -20.81 11.64 -6.84
CA ASN A 4 -20.51 10.99 -5.55
C ASN A 4 -20.66 9.47 -5.67
N LYS A 5 -21.78 9.02 -6.23
CA LYS A 5 -22.07 7.59 -6.37
C LYS A 5 -21.12 6.91 -7.34
N ILE A 6 -20.66 7.61 -8.39
CA ILE A 6 -19.63 7.11 -9.30
C ILE A 6 -18.30 6.95 -8.56
N THR A 7 -17.90 7.93 -7.75
CA THR A 7 -16.69 7.84 -6.91
C THR A 7 -16.77 6.64 -5.97
N GLU A 8 -17.85 6.49 -5.21
CA GLU A 8 -18.04 5.37 -4.26
C GLU A 8 -17.99 4.01 -4.95
N THR A 9 -18.65 3.87 -6.11
CA THR A 9 -18.66 2.62 -6.88
C THR A 9 -17.25 2.25 -7.35
N LEU A 10 -16.53 3.20 -7.95
CA LEU A 10 -15.18 2.97 -8.44
C LEU A 10 -14.19 2.74 -7.29
N GLN A 11 -14.35 3.43 -6.17
CA GLN A 11 -13.54 3.22 -4.97
C GLN A 11 -13.72 1.79 -4.45
N SER A 12 -14.97 1.34 -4.28
CA SER A 12 -15.24 -0.04 -3.85
C SER A 12 -14.65 -1.07 -4.81
N GLU A 13 -14.72 -0.83 -6.12
CA GLU A 13 -14.12 -1.70 -7.14
C GLU A 13 -12.58 -1.73 -7.09
N ILE A 14 -11.94 -0.63 -6.71
CA ILE A 14 -10.50 -0.58 -6.50
C ILE A 14 -10.14 -1.36 -5.23
N GLU A 15 -10.84 -1.09 -4.12
CA GLU A 15 -10.59 -1.70 -2.81
C GLU A 15 -10.82 -3.22 -2.82
N ASN A 16 -11.83 -3.71 -3.55
CA ASN A 16 -12.11 -5.14 -3.68
C ASN A 16 -11.34 -5.82 -4.81
N GLY A 17 -10.51 -5.07 -5.56
CA GLY A 17 -9.66 -5.60 -6.64
C GLY A 17 -10.35 -5.86 -7.98
N THR A 18 -11.65 -5.54 -8.13
CA THR A 18 -12.34 -5.58 -9.45
C THR A 18 -11.63 -4.70 -10.47
N LEU A 19 -11.15 -3.53 -10.04
CA LEU A 19 -10.24 -2.66 -10.78
C LEU A 19 -8.84 -2.82 -10.21
N ALA A 20 -8.06 -3.72 -10.80
CA ALA A 20 -6.69 -3.99 -10.37
C ALA A 20 -5.77 -2.76 -10.53
N PRO A 21 -4.72 -2.62 -9.70
CA PRO A 21 -3.68 -1.62 -9.89
C PRO A 21 -3.13 -1.61 -11.31
N GLY A 22 -2.90 -0.40 -11.85
CA GLY A 22 -2.51 -0.18 -13.24
C GLY A 22 -3.66 -0.13 -14.25
N THR A 23 -4.90 -0.48 -13.87
CA THR A 23 -6.07 -0.42 -14.76
C THR A 23 -6.32 1.02 -15.23
N ILE A 24 -6.34 1.24 -16.55
CA ILE A 24 -6.58 2.57 -17.14
C ILE A 24 -8.07 2.89 -17.15
N LEU A 25 -8.45 4.00 -16.51
CA LEU A 25 -9.83 4.48 -16.45
C LEU A 25 -10.09 5.55 -17.51
N LYS A 26 -10.75 5.15 -18.61
CA LYS A 26 -11.12 6.06 -19.71
C LYS A 26 -12.49 6.70 -19.46
N GLN A 27 -12.57 8.03 -19.56
CA GLN A 27 -13.80 8.78 -19.31
C GLN A 27 -14.94 8.34 -20.23
N GLU A 28 -14.66 8.08 -21.51
CA GLU A 28 -15.66 7.67 -22.50
C GLU A 28 -16.31 6.34 -22.10
N ARG A 29 -15.50 5.33 -21.74
CA ARG A 29 -15.98 4.00 -21.34
C ARG A 29 -16.79 4.05 -20.05
N LEU A 30 -16.36 4.85 -19.08
CA LEU A 30 -17.08 5.01 -17.82
C LEU A 30 -18.40 5.77 -18.02
N ALA A 31 -18.42 6.78 -18.89
CA ALA A 31 -19.64 7.52 -19.23
C ALA A 31 -20.69 6.60 -19.86
N GLU A 32 -20.28 5.75 -20.81
CA GLU A 32 -21.13 4.71 -21.40
C GLU A 32 -21.62 3.72 -20.34
N ARG A 33 -20.71 3.20 -19.50
CA ARG A 33 -21.01 2.24 -18.43
C ARG A 33 -22.05 2.76 -17.45
N PHE A 34 -21.94 4.02 -17.04
CA PHE A 34 -22.82 4.63 -16.05
C PHE A 34 -24.05 5.34 -16.66
N GLY A 35 -24.17 5.37 -18.00
CA GLY A 35 -25.28 6.04 -18.69
C GLY A 35 -25.35 7.54 -18.43
N VAL A 36 -24.19 8.21 -18.36
CA VAL A 36 -24.07 9.65 -18.05
C VAL A 36 -23.17 10.37 -19.05
N SER A 37 -23.14 11.70 -19.01
CA SER A 37 -22.17 12.49 -19.77
C SER A 37 -20.75 12.38 -19.17
N ARG A 38 -19.73 12.86 -19.89
CA ARG A 38 -18.32 12.80 -19.43
C ARG A 38 -18.05 13.68 -18.20
N GLN A 39 -18.83 14.73 -17.98
CA GLN A 39 -18.60 15.70 -16.92
C GLN A 39 -18.68 15.12 -15.50
N PRO A 40 -19.72 14.36 -15.10
CA PRO A 40 -19.76 13.72 -13.78
C PRO A 40 -18.66 12.66 -13.60
N VAL A 41 -18.30 11.94 -14.66
CA VAL A 41 -17.18 10.98 -14.64
C VAL A 41 -15.85 11.69 -14.38
N ARG A 42 -15.60 12.82 -15.07
CA ARG A 42 -14.39 13.62 -14.86
C ARG A 42 -14.26 14.05 -13.40
N GLN A 43 -15.35 14.56 -12.80
CA GLN A 43 -15.37 14.95 -11.39
C GLN A 43 -15.11 13.77 -10.45
N ALA A 44 -15.66 12.59 -10.75
CA ALA A 44 -15.42 11.39 -9.95
C ALA A 44 -13.95 10.95 -10.00
N LEU A 45 -13.34 10.95 -11.19
CA LEU A 45 -11.93 10.62 -11.38
C LEU A 45 -10.99 11.65 -10.73
N GLU A 46 -11.32 12.94 -10.78
CA GLU A 46 -10.56 14.00 -10.09
C GLU A 46 -10.54 13.79 -8.58
N ARG A 47 -11.65 13.34 -7.99
CA ARG A 47 -11.72 13.00 -6.56
C ARG A 47 -10.92 11.75 -6.22
N LEU A 48 -11.02 10.69 -7.02
CA LEU A 48 -10.22 9.48 -6.79
C LEU A 48 -8.71 9.76 -6.92
N LEU A 49 -8.32 10.63 -7.86
CA LEU A 49 -6.95 11.11 -7.99
C LEU A 49 -6.51 11.93 -6.77
N ALA A 50 -7.36 12.83 -6.26
CA ALA A 50 -7.07 13.60 -5.05
C ALA A 50 -6.94 12.72 -3.80
N ASN A 51 -7.68 11.61 -3.75
CA ASN A 51 -7.60 10.61 -2.68
C ASN A 51 -6.46 9.60 -2.87
N GLY A 52 -5.62 9.74 -3.91
CA GLY A 52 -4.48 8.86 -4.16
C GLY A 52 -4.83 7.46 -4.69
N LEU A 53 -6.10 7.18 -4.98
CA LEU A 53 -6.55 5.90 -5.56
C LEU A 53 -6.22 5.77 -7.05
N LEU A 54 -5.96 6.90 -7.71
CA LEU A 54 -5.49 6.95 -9.09
C LEU A 54 -4.14 7.65 -9.16
N THR A 55 -3.37 7.34 -10.19
CA THR A 55 -2.16 8.06 -10.57
C THR A 55 -2.24 8.53 -12.02
N LYS A 56 -1.57 9.64 -12.33
CA LYS A 56 -1.49 10.19 -13.68
C LYS A 56 -0.21 9.69 -14.36
N ARG A 57 -0.36 8.91 -15.43
CA ARG A 57 0.75 8.38 -16.21
C ARG A 57 1.36 9.45 -17.13
N SER A 58 2.53 9.16 -17.69
CA SER A 58 3.27 10.04 -18.60
C SER A 58 2.47 10.41 -19.86
N ASP A 59 1.64 9.50 -20.35
CA ASP A 59 0.70 9.70 -21.47
C ASP A 59 -0.58 10.46 -21.06
N ARG A 60 -0.62 10.99 -19.84
CA ARG A 60 -1.75 11.70 -19.21
C ARG A 60 -2.99 10.83 -18.95
N SER A 61 -2.90 9.52 -19.12
CA SER A 61 -3.97 8.61 -18.70
C SER A 61 -4.04 8.51 -17.18
N LEU A 62 -5.24 8.25 -16.65
CA LEU A 62 -5.45 7.94 -15.25
C LEU A 62 -5.52 6.42 -15.09
N ALA A 63 -4.74 5.90 -14.16
CA ALA A 63 -4.72 4.48 -13.83
C ALA A 63 -4.91 4.28 -12.34
N VAL A 64 -5.48 3.13 -11.95
CA VAL A 64 -5.54 2.72 -10.54
C VAL A 64 -4.13 2.69 -9.96
N ASN A 65 -3.95 3.34 -8.82
CA ASN A 65 -2.67 3.42 -8.12
C ASN A 65 -2.35 2.09 -7.41
N GLY A 66 -1.08 1.88 -7.08
CA GLY A 66 -0.60 0.68 -6.37
C GLY A 66 0.17 -0.30 -7.25
N LEU A 67 0.63 -1.38 -6.62
CA LEU A 67 1.41 -2.45 -7.24
C LEU A 67 0.48 -3.49 -7.86
N SER A 68 0.78 -3.94 -9.08
CA SER A 68 0.16 -5.15 -9.61
C SER A 68 0.50 -6.35 -8.72
N ALA A 69 -0.32 -7.41 -8.78
CA ALA A 69 -0.05 -8.63 -8.02
C ALA A 69 1.31 -9.27 -8.37
N ASN A 70 1.82 -9.03 -9.57
CA ASN A 70 3.15 -9.49 -9.95
C ASN A 70 4.27 -8.65 -9.32
N GLU A 71 4.17 -7.31 -9.40
CA GLU A 71 5.14 -6.40 -8.76
C GLU A 71 5.16 -6.60 -7.23
N ALA A 72 4.00 -6.76 -6.60
CA ALA A 72 3.89 -7.06 -5.18
C ALA A 72 4.59 -8.39 -4.81
N ARG A 73 4.48 -9.41 -5.66
CA ARG A 73 5.18 -10.70 -5.47
C ARG A 73 6.68 -10.54 -5.63
N GLU A 74 7.14 -9.83 -6.67
CA GLU A 74 8.56 -9.57 -6.92
C GLU A 74 9.19 -8.78 -5.76
N LEU A 75 8.53 -7.73 -5.28
CA LEU A 75 8.97 -6.97 -4.11
C LEU A 75 8.97 -7.82 -2.84
N SER A 76 7.95 -8.66 -2.63
CA SER A 76 7.91 -9.58 -1.49
C SER A 76 9.11 -10.54 -1.50
N GLN A 77 9.51 -11.06 -2.66
CA GLN A 77 10.68 -11.95 -2.78
C GLN A 77 11.97 -11.22 -2.41
N ILE A 78 12.12 -9.96 -2.85
CA ILE A 78 13.27 -9.13 -2.50
C ILE A 78 13.27 -8.87 -0.99
N ARG A 79 12.15 -8.43 -0.42
CA ARG A 79 11.99 -8.18 1.02
C ARG A 79 12.30 -9.42 1.85
N ILE A 80 11.78 -10.59 1.50
CA ILE A 80 12.08 -11.85 2.19
C ILE A 80 13.60 -12.11 2.23
N SER A 81 14.30 -11.92 1.12
CA SER A 81 15.76 -12.11 1.06
C SER A 81 16.52 -11.14 1.98
N LEU A 82 16.14 -9.86 1.96
CA LEU A 82 16.80 -8.81 2.75
C LEU A 82 16.46 -8.90 4.24
N GLU A 83 15.18 -8.97 4.58
CA GLU A 83 14.68 -8.99 5.95
C GLU A 83 15.09 -10.27 6.68
N SER A 84 15.08 -11.44 6.02
CA SER A 84 15.57 -12.68 6.65
C SER A 84 17.06 -12.57 6.99
N THR A 85 17.85 -11.99 6.10
CA THR A 85 19.28 -11.74 6.34
C THR A 85 19.46 -10.78 7.50
N ALA A 86 18.72 -9.67 7.53
CA ALA A 86 18.77 -8.70 8.62
C ALA A 86 18.36 -9.33 9.96
N LEU A 87 17.30 -10.14 9.96
CA LEU A 87 16.81 -10.83 11.15
C LEU A 87 17.87 -11.81 11.68
N ILE A 88 18.47 -12.65 10.83
CA ILE A 88 19.54 -13.58 11.24
C ILE A 88 20.72 -12.82 11.87
N LEU A 89 21.15 -11.73 11.24
CA LEU A 89 22.25 -10.90 11.73
C LEU A 89 21.90 -10.16 13.04
N SER A 90 20.62 -9.88 13.28
CA SER A 90 20.17 -9.18 14.50
C SER A 90 20.14 -10.08 15.74
N ILE A 91 20.01 -11.41 15.59
CA ILE A 91 19.83 -12.35 16.70
C ILE A 91 20.86 -12.19 17.83
N PRO A 92 22.18 -12.07 17.54
CA PRO A 92 23.19 -11.91 18.60
C PRO A 92 23.13 -10.55 19.32
N HIS A 93 22.42 -9.57 18.75
CA HIS A 93 22.37 -8.18 19.21
C HIS A 93 21.02 -7.82 19.86
N LEU A 94 20.00 -8.65 19.70
CA LEU A 94 18.69 -8.45 20.31
C LEU A 94 18.78 -8.50 21.84
N THR A 95 18.19 -7.51 22.49
CA THR A 95 18.13 -7.43 23.95
C THR A 95 16.74 -7.76 24.48
N GLN A 96 16.66 -8.07 25.79
CA GLN A 96 15.37 -8.22 26.47
C GLN A 96 14.50 -6.95 26.42
N ARG A 97 15.09 -5.77 26.19
CA ARG A 97 14.34 -4.54 25.99
C ARG A 97 13.66 -4.53 24.63
N ASP A 98 14.36 -4.97 23.59
CA ASP A 98 13.85 -5.01 22.22
C ASP A 98 12.72 -6.02 22.10
N LEU A 99 12.89 -7.22 22.66
CA LEU A 99 11.84 -8.24 22.66
C LEU A 99 10.58 -7.77 23.41
N ARG A 100 10.75 -7.12 24.57
CA ARG A 100 9.61 -6.51 25.29
C ARG A 100 8.93 -5.40 24.50
N LYS A 101 9.67 -4.65 23.69
CA LYS A 101 9.10 -3.63 22.80
C LYS A 101 8.32 -4.29 21.66
N ALA A 102 8.90 -5.31 21.01
CA ALA A 102 8.23 -6.05 19.95
C ALA A 102 6.92 -6.68 20.43
N ILE A 103 6.91 -7.31 21.62
CA ILE A 103 5.68 -7.87 22.20
C ILE A 103 4.60 -6.79 22.36
N ARG A 104 4.93 -5.63 22.96
CA ARG A 104 3.96 -4.55 23.12
C ARG A 104 3.43 -4.05 21.78
N LEU A 105 4.30 -3.83 20.80
CA LEU A 105 3.87 -3.38 19.47
C LEU A 105 2.94 -4.39 18.80
N ASN A 106 3.21 -5.68 18.97
CA ASN A 106 2.35 -6.74 18.45
C ASN A 106 1.01 -6.79 19.21
N ASP A 107 1.00 -6.64 20.53
CA ASP A 107 -0.23 -6.56 21.31
C ASP A 107 -1.08 -5.34 20.91
N ASP A 108 -0.45 -4.17 20.75
CA ASP A 108 -1.12 -2.94 20.27
C ASP A 108 -1.67 -3.12 18.85
N LEU A 109 -0.93 -3.82 17.97
CA LEU A 109 -1.37 -4.14 16.60
C LEU A 109 -2.65 -5.00 16.58
N PHE A 110 -2.78 -5.95 17.50
CA PHE A 110 -3.95 -6.83 17.58
C PHE A 110 -5.23 -6.12 18.04
N GLU A 111 -5.09 -5.02 18.79
CA GLU A 111 -6.22 -4.26 19.35
C GLU A 111 -6.60 -3.04 18.48
N GLU A 112 -5.79 -2.71 17.47
CA GLU A 112 -6.02 -1.54 16.62
C GLU A 112 -6.94 -1.85 15.44
N GLU A 113 -7.82 -0.91 15.09
CA GLU A 113 -8.76 -1.01 13.97
C GLU A 113 -8.45 0.01 12.85
N ALA A 114 -7.74 1.09 13.16
CA ALA A 114 -7.41 2.12 12.19
C ALA A 114 -6.32 1.63 11.22
N PRO A 115 -6.59 1.51 9.91
CA PRO A 115 -5.64 0.92 8.96
C PRO A 115 -4.28 1.60 8.91
N ALA A 116 -4.25 2.93 9.01
CA ALA A 116 -3.00 3.70 9.01
C ALA A 116 -2.14 3.40 10.25
N ILE A 117 -2.76 3.19 11.41
CA ILE A 117 -2.04 2.90 12.65
C ILE A 117 -1.58 1.43 12.64
N ILE A 118 -2.40 0.51 12.13
CA ILE A 118 -2.02 -0.90 11.89
C ILE A 118 -0.74 -0.98 11.06
N GLU A 119 -0.67 -0.24 9.95
CA GLU A 119 0.52 -0.21 9.09
C GLU A 119 1.76 0.30 9.84
N GLU A 120 1.63 1.40 10.59
CA GLU A 120 2.73 1.95 11.39
C GLU A 120 3.22 0.96 12.47
N LEU A 121 2.30 0.28 13.15
CA LEU A 121 2.61 -0.70 14.19
C LEU A 121 3.29 -1.96 13.63
N ASP A 122 2.79 -2.47 12.50
CA ASP A 122 3.38 -3.63 11.79
C ASP A 122 4.83 -3.36 11.38
N ILE A 123 5.07 -2.21 10.73
CA ILE A 123 6.42 -1.79 10.35
C ILE A 123 7.33 -1.65 11.59
N ALA A 124 6.83 -1.02 12.65
CA ALA A 124 7.61 -0.82 13.88
C ALA A 124 7.93 -2.13 14.59
N PHE A 125 7.00 -3.10 14.59
CA PHE A 125 7.19 -4.44 15.13
C PHE A 125 8.32 -5.16 14.40
N HIS A 126 8.19 -5.31 13.09
CA HIS A 126 9.19 -5.99 12.27
C HIS A 126 10.56 -5.29 12.40
N ARG A 127 10.61 -3.96 12.24
CA ARG A 127 11.87 -3.19 12.38
C ARG A 127 12.53 -3.36 13.73
N THR A 128 11.77 -3.48 14.82
CA THR A 128 12.34 -3.72 16.15
C THR A 128 13.11 -5.04 16.21
N LEU A 129 12.67 -6.06 15.45
CA LEU A 129 13.32 -7.37 15.41
C LEU A 129 14.60 -7.36 14.57
N TYR A 130 14.62 -6.74 13.37
CA TYR A 130 15.77 -6.83 12.47
C TYR A 130 16.71 -5.61 12.46
N ALA A 131 16.32 -4.45 13.03
CA ALA A 131 17.16 -3.26 13.07
C ALA A 131 18.52 -3.46 13.80
N PRO A 132 18.64 -4.28 14.85
CA PRO A 132 19.93 -4.57 15.49
C PRO A 132 20.89 -5.43 14.66
N CYS A 133 20.75 -5.53 13.33
CA CYS A 133 21.58 -6.37 12.46
C CYS A 133 23.01 -5.88 12.23
N GLY A 134 23.37 -4.67 12.69
CA GLY A 134 24.70 -4.09 12.50
C GLY A 134 25.04 -3.72 11.06
N ASN A 135 24.10 -3.85 10.12
CA ASN A 135 24.31 -3.56 8.70
C ASN A 135 23.41 -2.41 8.23
N GLY A 136 23.91 -1.18 8.38
CA GLY A 136 23.15 0.03 8.01
C GLY A 136 22.78 0.11 6.52
N ARG A 137 23.58 -0.47 5.62
CA ARG A 137 23.25 -0.49 4.18
C ARG A 137 22.08 -1.42 3.90
N LEU A 138 22.05 -2.59 4.53
CA LEU A 138 20.94 -3.52 4.41
C LEU A 138 19.64 -2.91 4.92
N LEU A 139 19.68 -2.21 6.06
CA LEU A 139 18.50 -1.49 6.59
C LEU A 139 18.00 -0.42 5.63
N GLN A 140 18.92 0.37 5.05
CA GLN A 140 18.53 1.37 4.05
C GLN A 140 17.84 0.71 2.84
N MET A 141 18.35 -0.41 2.35
CA MET A 141 17.73 -1.12 1.23
C MET A 141 16.34 -1.67 1.58
N ILE A 142 16.11 -2.09 2.83
CA ILE A 142 14.78 -2.52 3.30
C ILE A 142 13.83 -1.31 3.37
N ASP A 143 14.30 -0.15 3.82
CA ASP A 143 13.49 1.07 3.99
C ASP A 143 13.09 1.73 2.65
N GLU A 144 13.78 1.39 1.56
CA GLU A 144 13.54 1.92 0.21
C GLU A 144 12.59 1.05 -0.63
N LEU A 145 12.11 -0.09 -0.10
CA LEU A 145 11.18 -1.02 -0.76
C LEU A 145 9.73 -0.82 -0.32
#